data_AF-A0AAW1VNW2-F1
#
_entry.id   AF-A0AAW1VNW2-F1
#
_cell.length_a   1.000
_cell.length_b   1.000
_cell.length_c   1.000
_cell.angle_alpha   90.00
_cell.angle_beta   90.00
_cell.angle_gamma   90.00
#
_symmetry.space_group_name_H-M   'P 1'
#
loop_
_entity.id
_entity.type
_entity.pdbx_description
1 polymer ?
#
loop_
_entity_poly.entity_id
_entity_poly.type
_entity_poly.pdbx_seq_one_letter_code
_entity_poly.pdbx_strand_id
1 'polypeptide(L)'
;MLLCHSAAVKYTGTNIKLPKREEIGITIVTHWWKPKFQTLASREAALRSLDFMFGWFANPIVHGDYPKVMRSLVGYYTEDAPASSNAVNHSWTTDRLVTASTTNKNGTLIGAATDLDWLFVYPKGIRETLLYIKEKYNNPYIYITENGYAYGYNASVPIQEARKDSARIRYHHDHLWYLLKAIKDGVKVKGYYAWSFWDDFEWDAGYTMFLLH
;
A
#
# COMPACT_ATOMS: atom_id res chain seq x y z
N MET A 1 -6.15 -7.93 -15.55
CA MET A 1 -6.81 -7.07 -14.54
C MET A 1 -7.15 -5.68 -15.09
N LEU A 2 -6.17 -4.85 -15.49
CA LEU A 2 -6.43 -3.48 -15.99
C LEU A 2 -7.42 -3.40 -17.17
N LEU A 3 -7.31 -4.29 -18.16
CA LEU A 3 -8.27 -4.38 -19.27
C LEU A 3 -9.69 -4.74 -18.80
N CYS A 4 -9.80 -5.65 -17.82
CA CYS A 4 -11.08 -6.04 -17.24
C CYS A 4 -11.72 -4.87 -16.48
N HIS A 5 -10.94 -4.14 -15.68
CA HIS A 5 -11.39 -2.93 -15.01
C HIS A 5 -11.89 -1.88 -16.02
N SER A 6 -11.11 -1.61 -17.07
CA SER A 6 -11.49 -0.65 -18.13
C SER A 6 -12.79 -1.06 -18.84
N ALA A 7 -12.92 -2.34 -19.20
CA ALA A 7 -14.13 -2.86 -19.84
C ALA A 7 -15.36 -2.74 -18.92
N ALA A 8 -15.22 -3.05 -17.61
CA ALA A 8 -16.28 -2.93 -16.63
C ALA A 8 -16.72 -1.47 -16.43
N VAL A 9 -15.78 -0.54 -16.27
CA VAL A 9 -16.06 0.89 -16.15
C VAL A 9 -16.79 1.40 -17.39
N LYS A 10 -16.32 1.04 -18.59
CA LYS A 10 -16.96 1.43 -19.85
C LYS A 10 -18.38 0.88 -19.94
N TYR A 11 -18.57 -0.40 -19.66
CA TYR A 11 -19.87 -1.06 -19.71
C TYR A 11 -20.88 -0.38 -18.76
N THR A 12 -20.47 -0.07 -17.54
CA THR A 12 -21.34 0.59 -16.57
C THR A 12 -21.72 2.00 -17.00
N GLY A 13 -20.76 2.78 -17.50
CA GLY A 13 -20.99 4.13 -17.99
C GLY A 13 -21.96 4.18 -19.19
N THR A 14 -21.92 3.18 -20.08
CA THR A 14 -22.78 3.16 -21.27
C THR A 14 -24.15 2.52 -21.03
N ASN A 15 -24.24 1.47 -20.21
CA ASN A 15 -25.43 0.61 -20.17
C ASN A 15 -26.26 0.71 -18.89
N ILE A 16 -25.68 1.16 -17.77
CA ILE A 16 -26.36 1.11 -16.47
C ILE A 16 -26.94 2.49 -16.06
N LYS A 17 -26.54 3.60 -16.70
CA LYS A 17 -26.96 4.97 -16.36
C LYS A 17 -27.03 5.19 -14.85
N LEU A 18 -25.87 5.09 -14.20
CA LEU A 18 -25.78 5.30 -12.75
C LEU A 18 -26.36 6.68 -12.36
N PRO A 19 -27.14 6.79 -11.27
CA PRO A 19 -27.49 8.06 -10.65
C PRO A 19 -26.29 8.98 -10.48
N LYS A 20 -26.52 10.31 -10.55
CA LYS A 20 -25.46 11.35 -10.50
C LYS A 20 -24.51 11.32 -9.27
N ARG A 21 -24.78 10.48 -8.26
CA ARG A 21 -24.00 10.35 -7.02
C ARG A 21 -23.22 9.04 -6.90
N GLU A 22 -23.21 8.20 -7.92
CA GLU A 22 -22.52 6.91 -7.87
C GLU A 22 -21.15 7.00 -8.55
N GLU A 23 -20.15 6.39 -7.91
CA GLU A 23 -18.74 6.42 -8.32
C GLU A 23 -18.23 4.98 -8.44
N ILE A 24 -17.40 4.71 -9.46
CA ILE A 24 -16.67 3.46 -9.62
C ILE A 24 -15.18 3.77 -9.62
N GLY A 25 -14.42 2.97 -8.87
CA GLY A 25 -12.97 3.09 -8.78
C GLY A 25 -12.30 1.73 -8.68
N ILE A 26 -11.07 1.74 -8.17
CA ILE A 26 -10.26 0.55 -7.91
C ILE A 26 -9.53 0.72 -6.58
N THR A 27 -9.40 -0.37 -5.83
CA THR A 27 -8.54 -0.42 -4.63
C THR A 27 -7.14 -0.84 -5.04
N ILE A 28 -6.14 -0.05 -4.67
CA ILE A 28 -4.72 -0.30 -4.96
C ILE A 28 -3.95 -0.28 -3.64
N VAL A 29 -3.34 -1.41 -3.29
CA VAL A 29 -2.45 -1.51 -2.12
C VAL A 29 -1.14 -0.76 -2.40
N THR A 30 -0.61 -0.05 -1.41
CA THR A 30 0.70 0.58 -1.50
C THR A 30 1.36 0.74 -0.14
N HIS A 31 2.69 0.66 -0.13
CA HIS A 31 3.52 1.07 1.00
C HIS A 31 4.10 2.46 0.76
N TRP A 32 4.49 3.13 1.85
CA TRP A 32 5.38 4.27 1.74
C TRP A 32 6.83 3.82 1.81
N TRP A 33 7.63 4.24 0.83
CA TRP A 33 9.03 3.87 0.72
C TRP A 33 9.91 5.06 1.13
N LYS A 34 10.64 4.91 2.23
CA LYS A 34 11.57 5.95 2.71
C LYS A 34 12.98 5.70 2.16
N PRO A 35 13.64 6.70 1.57
CA PRO A 35 15.05 6.58 1.17
C PRO A 35 15.94 6.23 2.37
N LYS A 36 16.72 5.15 2.28
CA LYS A 36 17.61 4.70 3.37
C LYS A 36 18.75 5.68 3.61
N PHE A 37 19.30 6.24 2.53
CA PHE A 37 20.36 7.25 2.57
C PHE A 37 19.90 8.57 1.96
N GLN A 38 20.57 9.67 2.34
CA GLN A 38 20.34 11.00 1.76
C GLN A 38 21.07 11.18 0.42
N THR A 39 21.01 10.16 -0.45
CA THR A 39 21.62 10.18 -1.78
C THR A 39 20.54 10.22 -2.86
N LEU A 40 20.89 10.72 -4.04
CA LEU A 40 19.98 10.70 -5.19
C LEU A 40 19.55 9.27 -5.53
N ALA A 41 20.50 8.33 -5.57
CA ALA A 41 20.22 6.92 -5.84
C ALA A 41 19.21 6.30 -4.87
N SER A 42 19.29 6.61 -3.56
CA SER A 42 18.30 6.12 -2.59
C SER A 42 16.93 6.75 -2.76
N ARG A 43 16.85 8.01 -3.19
CA ARG A 43 15.58 8.68 -3.48
C ARG A 43 14.93 8.07 -4.73
N GLU A 44 15.72 7.87 -5.78
CA GLU A 44 15.26 7.23 -7.01
C GLU A 44 14.82 5.78 -6.75
N ALA A 45 15.53 5.03 -5.90
CA ALA A 45 15.13 3.69 -5.49
C ALA A 45 13.75 3.67 -4.82
N ALA A 46 13.50 4.58 -3.86
CA ALA A 46 12.19 4.68 -3.21
C ALA A 46 11.06 5.04 -4.20
N LEU A 47 11.33 5.95 -5.16
CA LEU A 47 10.37 6.30 -6.21
C LEU A 47 10.11 5.13 -7.16
N ARG A 48 11.14 4.36 -7.51
CA ARG A 48 10.98 3.12 -8.29
C ARG A 48 10.09 2.12 -7.57
N SER A 49 10.28 1.90 -6.27
CA SER A 49 9.40 1.02 -5.49
C SER A 49 7.94 1.48 -5.50
N LEU A 50 7.69 2.79 -5.43
CA LEU A 50 6.34 3.34 -5.60
C LEU A 50 5.80 3.09 -7.02
N ASP A 51 6.62 3.22 -8.06
CA ASP A 51 6.21 2.94 -9.44
C ASP A 51 5.88 1.46 -9.65
N PHE A 52 6.66 0.54 -9.09
CA PHE A 52 6.45 -0.92 -9.20
C PHE A 52 5.34 -1.47 -8.29
N MET A 53 4.77 -0.66 -7.39
CA MET A 53 3.67 -1.07 -6.51
C MET A 53 2.39 -0.30 -6.83
N PHE A 54 2.37 1.00 -6.54
CA PHE A 54 1.22 1.87 -6.80
C PHE A 54 1.12 2.26 -8.27
N GLY A 55 2.25 2.69 -8.85
CA GLY A 55 2.31 3.18 -10.24
C GLY A 55 1.90 2.10 -11.25
N TRP A 56 2.19 0.83 -10.99
CA TRP A 56 1.84 -0.27 -11.90
C TRP A 56 0.35 -0.24 -12.28
N PHE A 57 -0.53 0.10 -11.34
CA PHE A 57 -1.97 0.21 -11.58
C PHE A 57 -2.44 1.66 -11.78
N ALA A 58 -1.91 2.61 -11.01
CA ALA A 58 -2.37 4.00 -11.07
C ALA A 58 -1.97 4.71 -12.37
N ASN A 59 -0.77 4.46 -12.90
CA ASN A 59 -0.27 5.15 -14.09
C ASN A 59 -1.11 4.81 -15.34
N PRO A 60 -1.44 3.54 -15.64
CA PRO A 60 -2.33 3.22 -16.75
C PRO A 60 -3.73 3.84 -16.62
N ILE A 61 -4.26 3.97 -15.42
CA ILE A 61 -5.60 4.55 -15.19
C ILE A 61 -5.59 6.06 -15.42
N VAL A 62 -4.57 6.77 -14.93
CA VAL A 62 -4.52 8.24 -14.98
C VAL A 62 -3.89 8.76 -16.28
N HIS A 63 -2.90 8.05 -16.82
CA HIS A 63 -2.09 8.50 -17.95
C HIS A 63 -2.19 7.60 -19.18
N GLY A 64 -2.88 6.46 -19.09
CA GLY A 64 -3.07 5.54 -20.21
C GLY A 64 -1.87 4.62 -20.52
N ASP A 65 -0.81 4.67 -19.72
CA ASP A 65 0.41 3.88 -19.93
C ASP A 65 1.16 3.60 -18.61
N TYR A 66 1.95 2.52 -18.58
CA TYR A 66 2.75 2.12 -17.42
C TYR A 66 3.87 3.14 -17.12
N PRO A 67 4.39 3.21 -15.87
CA PRO A 67 5.55 4.05 -15.55
C PRO A 67 6.74 3.77 -16.49
N LYS A 68 7.41 4.83 -16.98
CA LYS A 68 8.53 4.72 -17.93
C LYS A 68 9.64 3.78 -17.44
N VAL A 69 9.94 3.86 -16.13
CA VAL A 69 10.98 3.02 -15.51
C VAL A 69 10.61 1.54 -15.54
N MET A 70 9.33 1.22 -15.33
CA MET A 70 8.84 -0.15 -15.44
C MET A 70 8.99 -0.65 -16.87
N ARG A 71 8.57 0.11 -17.88
CA ARG A 71 8.71 -0.31 -19.27
C ARG A 71 10.16 -0.53 -19.67
N SER A 72 11.07 0.31 -19.18
CA SER A 72 12.50 0.19 -19.48
C SER A 72 13.13 -1.04 -18.83
N LEU A 73 12.80 -1.31 -17.56
CA LEU A 73 13.35 -2.44 -16.81
C LEU A 73 12.67 -3.77 -17.14
N VAL A 74 11.39 -3.73 -17.52
CA VAL A 74 10.60 -4.92 -17.85
C VAL A 74 10.67 -5.28 -19.32
N GLY A 75 10.78 -4.30 -20.22
CA GLY A 75 11.07 -4.55 -21.64
C GLY A 75 12.36 -5.36 -21.82
N TYR A 76 13.34 -5.14 -20.95
CA TYR A 76 14.56 -5.95 -20.87
C TYR A 76 14.27 -7.44 -20.56
N TYR A 77 13.24 -7.75 -19.76
CA TYR A 77 12.84 -9.14 -19.46
C TYR A 77 12.12 -9.83 -20.62
N THR A 78 11.51 -9.08 -21.55
CA THR A 78 10.82 -9.66 -22.71
C THR A 78 11.73 -9.80 -23.93
N GLU A 79 12.83 -9.07 -23.99
CA GLU A 79 13.71 -9.05 -25.18
C GLU A 79 15.06 -9.75 -25.00
N ASP A 80 15.64 -9.94 -23.79
CA ASP A 80 17.03 -10.44 -23.70
C ASP A 80 17.43 -11.23 -22.43
N ALA A 81 16.49 -11.90 -21.74
CA ALA A 81 16.86 -12.80 -20.66
C ALA A 81 16.99 -14.26 -21.17
N PRO A 82 18.22 -14.80 -21.40
CA PRO A 82 18.36 -16.25 -21.37
C PRO A 82 17.82 -16.71 -20.02
N ALA A 83 16.96 -17.72 -20.02
CA ALA A 83 16.37 -18.28 -18.80
C ALA A 83 17.50 -18.71 -17.85
N SER A 84 17.97 -17.78 -17.01
CA SER A 84 19.04 -18.06 -16.08
C SER A 84 18.41 -18.95 -15.02
N SER A 85 18.93 -20.17 -14.90
CA SER A 85 18.48 -21.23 -14.00
C SER A 85 18.57 -20.91 -12.50
N ASN A 86 18.87 -19.66 -12.13
CA ASN A 86 18.76 -19.16 -10.78
C ASN A 86 17.51 -18.28 -10.73
N ALA A 87 16.35 -18.90 -10.48
CA ALA A 87 15.12 -18.21 -10.19
C ALA A 87 15.30 -17.36 -8.93
N VAL A 88 15.81 -16.14 -9.10
CA VAL A 88 15.62 -15.08 -8.10
C VAL A 88 14.11 -14.91 -8.03
N ASN A 89 13.51 -15.14 -6.86
CA ASN A 89 12.07 -14.99 -6.64
C ASN A 89 11.66 -13.58 -7.06
N HIS A 90 11.19 -13.43 -8.30
CA HIS A 90 10.79 -12.15 -8.85
C HIS A 90 9.47 -11.74 -8.20
N SER A 91 9.54 -10.79 -7.27
CA SER A 91 8.43 -10.16 -6.59
C SER A 91 8.48 -8.65 -6.80
N TRP A 92 7.35 -7.96 -6.62
CA TRP A 92 7.30 -6.50 -6.54
C TRP A 92 8.15 -5.94 -5.39
N THR A 93 8.50 -6.77 -4.39
CA THR A 93 9.45 -6.45 -3.31
C THR A 93 10.92 -6.62 -3.69
N THR A 94 11.23 -7.27 -4.82
CA THR A 94 12.59 -7.63 -5.25
C THR A 94 12.96 -6.98 -6.59
N ASP A 95 12.59 -5.71 -6.79
CA ASP A 95 13.12 -4.92 -7.92
C ASP A 95 14.65 -5.03 -7.93
N ARG A 96 15.23 -5.36 -9.09
CA ARG A 96 16.66 -5.66 -9.23
C ARG A 96 17.57 -4.51 -8.79
N LEU A 97 17.04 -3.29 -8.69
CA LEU A 97 17.75 -2.07 -8.31
C LEU A 97 17.30 -1.50 -6.96
N VAL A 98 16.54 -2.27 -6.16
CA VAL A 98 16.12 -1.89 -4.82
C VAL A 98 16.30 -3.04 -3.83
N THR A 99 16.93 -2.74 -2.69
CA THR A 99 16.90 -3.61 -1.51
C THR A 99 16.00 -2.97 -0.46
N ALA A 100 14.81 -3.56 -0.25
CA ALA A 100 13.92 -3.15 0.82
C ALA A 100 14.57 -3.41 2.19
N SER A 101 14.38 -2.50 3.13
CA SER A 101 14.96 -2.56 4.47
C SER A 101 13.98 -1.95 5.47
N THR A 102 13.72 -2.65 6.56
CA THR A 102 12.89 -2.17 7.67
C THR A 102 13.67 -1.26 8.61
N THR A 103 15.01 -1.20 8.45
CA THR A 103 15.91 -0.35 9.22
C THR A 103 16.45 0.82 8.41
N ASN A 104 16.76 1.92 9.11
CA ASN A 104 17.50 3.05 8.58
C ASN A 104 19.01 2.72 8.44
N LYS A 105 19.81 3.70 7.99
CA LYS A 105 21.27 3.55 7.85
C LYS A 105 22.03 3.18 9.14
N ASN A 106 21.44 3.45 10.31
CA ASN A 106 22.01 3.17 11.63
C ASN A 106 21.47 1.87 12.24
N GLY A 107 20.70 1.08 11.49
CA GLY A 107 20.09 -0.16 11.99
C GLY A 107 18.84 0.05 12.86
N THR A 108 18.35 1.28 13.03
CA THR A 108 17.10 1.54 13.77
C THR A 108 15.89 1.21 12.90
N LEU A 109 14.91 0.49 13.45
CA LEU A 109 13.65 0.20 12.77
C LEU A 109 12.92 1.48 12.32
N ILE A 110 12.20 1.39 11.21
CA ILE A 110 11.39 2.48 10.66
C ILE A 110 10.19 2.81 11.54
N GLY A 111 9.72 1.84 12.31
CA GLY A 111 8.58 1.90 13.21
C GLY A 111 8.53 0.68 14.13
N ALA A 112 7.55 0.64 15.03
CA ALA A 112 7.30 -0.55 15.83
C ALA A 112 6.86 -1.71 14.92
N ALA A 113 7.41 -2.90 15.12
CA ALA A 113 6.95 -4.11 14.42
C ALA A 113 5.60 -4.55 15.01
N THR A 114 4.74 -5.11 14.16
CA THR A 114 3.60 -5.91 14.62
C THR A 114 3.98 -7.39 14.58
N ASP A 115 3.03 -8.29 14.86
CA ASP A 115 3.28 -9.74 14.76
C ASP A 115 3.26 -10.27 13.31
N LEU A 116 3.24 -9.36 12.31
CA LEU A 116 3.45 -9.67 10.90
C LEU A 116 4.80 -9.11 10.48
N ASP A 117 5.68 -9.97 9.95
CA ASP A 117 7.05 -9.62 9.59
C ASP A 117 7.17 -8.52 8.51
N TRP A 118 6.08 -8.23 7.80
CA TRP A 118 6.01 -7.22 6.76
C TRP A 118 5.35 -5.90 7.21
N LEU A 119 4.69 -5.87 8.38
CA LEU A 119 3.91 -4.72 8.84
C LEU A 119 4.64 -3.96 9.96
N PHE A 120 5.13 -2.76 9.62
CA PHE A 120 5.76 -1.84 10.57
C PHE A 120 4.93 -0.57 10.71
N VAL A 121 4.70 -0.15 11.95
CA VAL A 121 3.86 1.02 12.28
C VAL A 121 4.60 2.31 11.94
N TYR A 122 4.25 2.92 10.81
CA TYR A 122 4.79 4.22 10.39
C TYR A 122 3.69 5.21 9.99
N PRO A 123 2.98 5.83 10.96
CA PRO A 123 1.80 6.66 10.68
C PRO A 123 2.06 7.85 9.76
N LYS A 124 3.28 8.39 9.74
CA LYS A 124 3.66 9.47 8.81
C LYS A 124 3.54 9.03 7.34
N GLY A 125 3.74 7.74 7.06
CA GLY A 125 3.68 7.15 5.73
C GLY A 125 2.35 7.39 5.03
N ILE A 126 1.21 7.33 5.74
CA ILE A 126 -0.11 7.58 5.11
C ILE A 126 -0.19 9.01 4.56
N ARG A 127 0.30 10.00 5.30
CA ARG A 127 0.33 11.39 4.83
C ARG A 127 1.28 11.56 3.66
N GLU A 128 2.46 10.95 3.71
CA GLU A 128 3.46 11.07 2.64
C GLU A 128 2.97 10.41 1.34
N THR A 129 2.34 9.24 1.43
CA THR A 129 1.67 8.58 0.30
C THR A 129 0.56 9.44 -0.29
N LEU A 130 -0.31 10.01 0.55
CA LEU A 130 -1.42 10.83 0.08
C LEU A 130 -0.97 12.13 -0.59
N LEU A 131 0.06 12.77 -0.06
CA LEU A 131 0.68 13.94 -0.70
C LEU A 131 1.34 13.55 -2.03
N TYR A 132 2.03 12.41 -2.09
CA TYR A 132 2.58 11.89 -3.34
C TYR A 132 1.48 11.66 -4.40
N ILE A 133 0.36 11.06 -4.00
CA ILE A 133 -0.79 10.83 -4.90
C ILE A 133 -1.36 12.16 -5.38
N LYS A 134 -1.55 13.12 -4.46
CA LYS A 134 -2.03 14.46 -4.78
C LYS A 134 -1.19 15.14 -5.86
N GLU A 135 0.12 15.18 -5.67
CA GLU A 135 1.03 15.90 -6.56
C GLU A 135 1.26 15.17 -7.89
N LYS A 136 1.33 13.83 -7.89
CA LYS A 136 1.65 13.05 -9.11
C LYS A 136 0.43 12.67 -9.96
N TYR A 137 -0.75 12.49 -9.35
CA TYR A 137 -1.93 11.92 -10.01
C TYR A 137 -3.15 12.85 -10.00
N ASN A 138 -2.93 14.17 -10.07
CA ASN A 138 -3.97 15.20 -10.22
C ASN A 138 -4.99 15.27 -9.05
N ASN A 139 -4.56 14.96 -7.82
CA ASN A 139 -5.37 15.06 -6.60
C ASN A 139 -6.79 14.48 -6.74
N PRO A 140 -6.90 13.15 -6.97
CA PRO A 140 -8.19 12.48 -7.12
C PRO A 140 -8.93 12.44 -5.77
N TYR A 141 -10.23 12.12 -5.80
CA TYR A 141 -10.93 11.72 -4.59
C TYR A 141 -10.44 10.35 -4.13
N ILE A 142 -10.13 10.22 -2.84
CA ILE A 142 -9.52 9.03 -2.26
C ILE A 142 -10.38 8.50 -1.12
N TYR A 143 -10.54 7.18 -1.07
CA TYR A 143 -11.03 6.46 0.10
C TYR A 143 -9.89 5.58 0.62
N ILE A 144 -9.60 5.64 1.92
CA ILE A 144 -8.70 4.66 2.55
C ILE A 144 -9.54 3.41 2.79
N THR A 145 -9.47 2.44 1.87
CA THR A 145 -10.33 1.26 1.89
C THR A 145 -9.91 0.21 2.92
N GLU A 146 -8.63 0.20 3.30
CA GLU A 146 -8.08 -0.70 4.32
C GLU A 146 -6.95 0.00 5.07
N ASN A 147 -7.00 -0.05 6.39
CA ASN A 147 -5.89 0.26 7.28
C ASN A 147 -6.11 -0.43 8.61
N GLY A 148 -5.15 -1.23 9.06
CA GLY A 148 -5.33 -2.13 10.20
C GLY A 148 -4.05 -2.43 10.95
N TYR A 149 -4.21 -3.07 12.11
CA TYR A 149 -3.13 -3.56 12.98
C TYR A 149 -3.38 -5.04 13.29
N ALA A 150 -2.36 -5.85 13.09
CA ALA A 150 -2.41 -7.28 13.35
C ALA A 150 -1.71 -7.65 14.66
N TYR A 151 -2.32 -8.57 15.41
CA TYR A 151 -1.79 -9.13 16.65
C TYR A 151 -1.74 -10.65 16.53
N GLY A 152 -0.69 -11.29 17.02
CA GLY A 152 -0.53 -12.74 17.01
C GLY A 152 -1.46 -13.38 18.02
N TYR A 153 -2.22 -14.40 17.61
CA TYR A 153 -3.09 -15.13 18.51
C TYR A 153 -2.26 -15.85 19.59
N ASN A 154 -2.65 -15.64 20.85
CA ASN A 154 -2.10 -16.40 21.97
C ASN A 154 -3.23 -16.96 22.85
N ALA A 155 -3.46 -18.27 22.75
CA ALA A 155 -4.48 -18.99 23.51
C ALA A 155 -4.27 -18.97 25.04
N SER A 156 -3.07 -18.63 25.51
CA SER A 156 -2.77 -18.54 26.94
C SER A 156 -3.17 -17.20 27.57
N VAL A 157 -3.51 -16.19 26.76
CA VAL A 157 -3.93 -14.87 27.26
C VAL A 157 -5.41 -14.91 27.64
N PRO A 158 -5.79 -14.55 28.88
CA PRO A 158 -7.19 -14.50 29.29
C PRO A 158 -7.99 -13.49 28.45
N ILE A 159 -9.27 -13.78 28.18
CA ILE A 159 -10.13 -12.93 27.33
C ILE A 159 -10.21 -11.46 27.81
N GLN A 160 -10.16 -11.21 29.12
CA GLN A 160 -10.19 -9.85 29.67
C GLN A 160 -8.91 -9.06 29.36
N GLU A 161 -7.80 -9.74 29.12
CA GLU A 161 -6.54 -9.15 28.71
C GLU A 161 -6.45 -9.04 27.20
N ALA A 162 -6.88 -10.07 26.46
CA ALA A 162 -6.95 -10.03 25.00
C ALA A 162 -7.80 -8.83 24.50
N ARG A 163 -8.90 -8.51 25.19
CA ARG A 163 -9.74 -7.33 24.87
C ARG A 163 -9.07 -5.97 25.07
N LYS A 164 -7.90 -5.89 25.71
CA LYS A 164 -7.20 -4.62 25.97
C LYS A 164 -6.31 -4.21 24.80
N ASP A 165 -6.96 -3.82 23.72
CA ASP A 165 -6.29 -3.54 22.45
C ASP A 165 -5.75 -2.11 22.32
N SER A 166 -4.88 -1.73 23.26
CA SER A 166 -4.31 -0.38 23.30
C SER A 166 -3.40 -0.09 22.10
N ALA A 167 -2.77 -1.12 21.52
CA ALA A 167 -1.87 -1.00 20.39
C ALA A 167 -2.62 -0.61 19.11
N ARG A 168 -3.73 -1.29 18.78
CA ARG A 168 -4.59 -0.95 17.63
C ARG A 168 -5.29 0.39 17.81
N ILE A 169 -5.75 0.70 19.03
CA ILE A 169 -6.31 2.04 19.35
C ILE A 169 -5.29 3.13 19.03
N ARG A 170 -4.04 2.97 19.50
CA ARG A 170 -2.97 3.93 19.22
C ARG A 170 -2.61 3.98 17.74
N TYR A 171 -2.56 2.84 17.07
CA TYR A 171 -2.30 2.74 15.64
C TYR A 171 -3.31 3.57 14.84
N HIS A 172 -4.60 3.36 15.06
CA HIS A 172 -5.65 4.11 14.37
C HIS A 172 -5.64 5.58 14.74
N HIS A 173 -5.48 5.91 16.03
CA HIS A 173 -5.35 7.30 16.46
C HIS A 173 -4.26 8.04 15.69
N ASP A 174 -3.05 7.46 15.64
CA ASP A 174 -1.90 8.11 15.01
C ASP A 174 -2.06 8.19 13.48
N HIS A 175 -2.59 7.15 12.82
CA HIS A 175 -2.85 7.17 11.37
C HIS A 175 -3.95 8.17 11.01
N LEU A 176 -5.05 8.22 11.76
CA LEU A 176 -6.13 9.19 11.56
C LEU A 176 -5.65 10.63 11.78
N TRP A 177 -4.73 10.85 12.72
CA TRP A 177 -4.11 12.16 12.94
C TRP A 177 -3.29 12.62 11.73
N TYR A 178 -2.48 11.73 11.13
CA TYR A 178 -1.73 12.04 9.91
C TYR A 178 -2.62 12.15 8.68
N LEU A 179 -3.71 11.38 8.61
CA LEU A 179 -4.75 11.50 7.58
C LEU A 179 -5.41 12.89 7.65
N LEU A 180 -5.77 13.36 8.83
CA LEU A 180 -6.33 14.70 9.03
C LEU A 180 -5.35 15.78 8.59
N LYS A 181 -4.05 15.60 8.84
CA LYS A 181 -3.03 16.51 8.30
C LYS A 181 -3.00 16.51 6.77
N ALA A 182 -3.02 15.35 6.13
CA ALA A 182 -3.07 15.26 4.67
C ALA A 182 -4.29 16.00 4.10
N ILE A 183 -5.46 15.86 4.74
CA ILE A 183 -6.69 16.58 4.37
C ILE A 183 -6.48 18.10 4.51
N LYS A 184 -5.89 18.56 5.62
CA LYS A 184 -5.54 19.98 5.83
C LYS A 184 -4.55 20.51 4.78
N ASP A 185 -3.68 19.64 4.26
CA ASP A 185 -2.73 19.96 3.18
C ASP A 185 -3.36 19.85 1.76
N GLY A 186 -4.68 19.70 1.68
CA GLY A 186 -5.46 19.77 0.44
C GLY A 186 -5.67 18.43 -0.28
N VAL A 187 -5.38 17.30 0.35
CA VAL A 187 -5.71 15.97 -0.20
C VAL A 187 -7.22 15.73 -0.10
N LYS A 188 -7.85 15.29 -1.20
CA LYS A 188 -9.30 15.04 -1.25
C LYS A 188 -9.68 13.64 -0.75
N VAL A 189 -9.61 13.43 0.57
CA VAL A 189 -10.07 12.18 1.20
C VAL A 189 -11.57 12.24 1.49
N LYS A 190 -12.33 11.20 1.10
CA LYS A 190 -13.77 11.07 1.32
C LYS A 190 -14.16 10.04 2.38
N GLY A 191 -13.28 9.10 2.72
CA GLY A 191 -13.59 8.09 3.73
C GLY A 191 -12.38 7.29 4.18
N TYR A 192 -12.57 6.60 5.30
CA TYR A 192 -11.61 5.73 5.95
C TYR A 192 -12.33 4.48 6.46
N TYR A 193 -11.81 3.31 6.11
CA TYR A 193 -12.35 2.02 6.45
C TYR A 193 -11.26 1.22 7.17
N ALA A 194 -11.50 0.89 8.43
CA ALA A 194 -10.57 0.09 9.22
C ALA A 194 -10.62 -1.37 8.76
N TRP A 195 -9.45 -1.96 8.59
CA TRP A 195 -9.32 -3.40 8.41
C TRP A 195 -9.01 -4.05 9.76
N SER A 196 -9.92 -4.85 10.35
CA SER A 196 -11.25 -5.22 9.86
C SER A 196 -12.32 -5.00 10.93
N PHE A 197 -13.59 -5.21 10.58
CA PHE A 197 -14.68 -5.02 11.55
C PHE A 197 -14.69 -6.13 12.60
N TRP A 198 -14.31 -7.36 12.25
CA TRP A 198 -14.20 -8.54 13.11
C TRP A 198 -12.94 -9.32 12.75
N ASP A 199 -12.41 -10.09 13.70
CA ASP A 199 -11.39 -11.09 13.40
C ASP A 199 -11.83 -12.00 12.26
N ASP A 200 -10.93 -12.21 11.31
CA ASP A 200 -11.18 -13.01 10.12
C ASP A 200 -10.00 -13.93 9.80
N PHE A 201 -10.03 -14.55 8.62
CA PHE A 201 -9.03 -15.50 8.17
C PHE A 201 -7.94 -14.76 7.38
N GLU A 202 -6.76 -14.59 7.98
CA GLU A 202 -5.63 -13.85 7.39
C GLU A 202 -4.81 -14.75 6.45
N TRP A 203 -5.41 -15.11 5.32
CA TRP A 203 -4.74 -15.78 4.20
C TRP A 203 -3.89 -16.99 4.60
N ASP A 204 -2.58 -16.97 4.31
CA ASP A 204 -1.64 -18.04 4.64
C ASP A 204 -1.33 -18.15 6.14
N ALA A 205 -1.58 -17.11 6.92
CA ALA A 205 -1.50 -17.13 8.39
C ALA A 205 -2.78 -17.70 9.05
N GLY A 206 -3.89 -17.79 8.32
CA GLY A 206 -5.15 -18.30 8.84
C GLY A 206 -5.62 -17.54 10.09
N TYR A 207 -5.99 -18.26 11.15
CA TYR A 207 -6.47 -17.66 12.42
C TYR A 207 -5.36 -17.44 13.46
N THR A 208 -4.09 -17.52 13.07
CA THR A 208 -2.99 -17.20 14.00
C THR A 208 -2.79 -15.69 14.16
N MET A 209 -3.55 -14.88 13.42
CA MET A 209 -3.52 -13.43 13.45
C MET A 209 -4.91 -12.89 13.74
N PHE A 210 -4.99 -11.90 14.62
CA PHE A 210 -6.20 -11.19 14.98
C PHE A 210 -6.15 -9.74 14.49
N LEU A 211 -7.30 -9.28 14.02
CA LEU A 211 -7.52 -8.00 13.36
C LEU A 211 -8.54 -7.10 14.10
N LEU A 212 -9.27 -7.66 15.08
CA LEU A 212 -10.07 -6.97 16.10
C LEU A 212 -9.99 -7.70 17.47
N HIS A 213 -10.59 -7.17 18.55
CA HIS A 213 -10.83 -7.81 19.85
C HIS A 213 -12.07 -7.21 20.53
#